data_AF-A0A915NMY9-F1
#
_entry.id   AF-A0A915NMY9-F1
#
_cell.length_a   1.000
_cell.length_b   1.000
_cell.length_c   1.000
_cell.angle_alpha   90.00
_cell.angle_beta   90.00
_cell.angle_gamma   90.00
#
_symmetry.space_group_name_H-M   'P 1'
#
loop_
_entity.id
_entity.type
_entity.pdbx_description
1 polymer ?
#
loop_
_entity_poly.entity_id
_entity_poly.type
_entity_poly.pdbx_seq_one_letter_code
_entity_poly.pdbx_strand_id
1 'polypeptide(L)'
;MSIYDYMGLFECSPTSDGAAAVIICSEKYIEQNPHLKPQAVEIVGIELGTDEPSVFAENSNIKMVGFDLIKKISERLYSKTGVDPSQIQVIELHDCFAPNELITYEALGLCPIGKAGEIVDKGDNTYGGKWVINPSGGLISKGHPIGATGIAQAVELCNQLRKRCGARQVTNAVYALQHNIGIGGAGVVAIYKLGFPELANKNKEENGEMSSEFKIKQVGSCFKFIISSPNSSKKREWIVDLKCSPPFVGLSNNKENTKPEVTLTLDDQILMNIAKGKIKPDQAFLQRKLKISGDFKKAMKLKDILDPKKLKSRI
;
A
#
# COMPACT_ATOMS: atom_id res chain seq x y z
N MET A 1 20.19 -20.99 -6.50
CA MET A 1 21.01 -20.65 -5.32
C MET A 1 20.15 -20.91 -4.09
N SER A 2 20.49 -21.93 -3.30
CA SER A 2 19.81 -22.23 -2.03
C SER A 2 20.39 -21.34 -0.93
N ILE A 3 19.53 -20.87 -0.04
CA ILE A 3 19.87 -20.10 1.17
C ILE A 3 20.00 -21.06 2.36
N TYR A 4 19.02 -21.94 2.54
CA TYR A 4 19.00 -22.94 3.60
C TYR A 4 18.11 -24.12 3.21
N ASP A 5 18.68 -25.33 3.19
CA ASP A 5 18.00 -26.56 2.79
C ASP A 5 17.27 -26.38 1.43
N TYR A 6 15.94 -26.53 1.42
CA TYR A 6 15.11 -26.39 0.22
C TYR A 6 14.81 -24.92 -0.16
N MET A 7 15.05 -23.95 0.72
CA MET A 7 14.68 -22.56 0.47
C MET A 7 15.66 -21.84 -0.46
N GLY A 8 15.13 -21.25 -1.54
CA GLY A 8 15.86 -20.41 -2.48
C GLY A 8 15.82 -18.91 -2.15
N LEU A 9 16.67 -18.13 -2.82
CA LEU A 9 16.77 -16.68 -2.62
C LEU A 9 15.44 -15.93 -2.81
N PHE A 10 14.63 -16.33 -3.80
CA PHE A 10 13.35 -15.67 -4.12
C PHE A 10 12.19 -16.08 -3.21
N GLU A 11 12.46 -16.93 -2.22
CA GLU A 11 11.50 -17.32 -1.19
C GLU A 11 11.78 -16.61 0.14
N CYS A 12 12.74 -15.67 0.15
CA CYS A 12 13.14 -14.89 1.32
C CYS A 12 12.84 -13.41 1.10
N SER A 13 12.20 -12.77 2.07
CA SER A 13 12.00 -11.31 2.03
C SER A 13 13.34 -10.55 2.09
N PRO A 14 13.55 -9.53 1.24
CA PRO A 14 14.74 -8.71 1.30
C PRO A 14 14.66 -7.73 2.48
N THR A 15 15.81 -7.40 3.07
CA THR A 15 15.94 -6.25 3.96
C THR A 15 15.61 -4.97 3.21
N SER A 16 14.82 -4.08 3.80
CA SER A 16 14.38 -2.86 3.12
C SER A 16 14.16 -1.71 4.09
N ASP A 17 14.35 -0.50 3.58
CA ASP A 17 14.05 0.74 4.28
C ASP A 17 12.68 1.26 3.85
N GLY A 18 11.86 1.71 4.81
CA GLY A 18 10.54 2.24 4.51
C GLY A 18 9.77 2.69 5.73
N ALA A 19 8.68 3.41 5.49
CA ALA A 19 7.74 3.87 6.51
C ALA A 19 6.31 3.77 5.99
N ALA A 20 5.36 3.53 6.89
CA ALA A 20 3.94 3.54 6.61
C ALA A 20 3.19 4.20 7.77
N ALA A 21 2.04 4.81 7.49
CA ALA A 21 1.23 5.50 8.48
C ALA A 21 -0.26 5.31 8.19
N VAL A 22 -1.04 5.24 9.26
CA VAL A 22 -2.51 5.27 9.24
C VAL A 22 -3.01 6.29 10.26
N ILE A 23 -4.17 6.89 10.00
CA ILE A 23 -4.86 7.77 10.94
C ILE A 23 -6.08 7.01 11.46
N ILE A 24 -6.16 6.84 12.78
CA ILE A 24 -7.29 6.22 13.45
C ILE A 24 -8.12 7.32 14.09
N CYS A 25 -9.44 7.23 13.96
CA CYS A 25 -10.38 8.13 14.59
C CYS A 25 -11.56 7.34 15.14
N SER A 26 -12.23 7.90 16.15
CA SER A 26 -13.43 7.31 16.72
C SER A 26 -14.63 7.52 15.80
N GLU A 27 -15.66 6.69 15.96
CA GLU A 27 -16.94 6.89 15.29
C GLU A 27 -17.52 8.28 15.58
N LYS A 28 -17.41 8.77 16.82
CA LYS A 28 -17.79 10.14 17.19
C LYS A 28 -17.11 11.21 16.33
N TYR A 29 -15.82 11.05 16.03
CA TYR A 29 -15.10 12.01 15.18
C TYR A 29 -15.60 11.93 13.73
N ILE A 30 -15.88 10.73 13.22
CA ILE A 30 -16.46 10.53 11.89
C ILE A 30 -17.86 11.13 11.78
N GLU A 31 -18.70 11.00 12.81
CA GLU A 31 -20.03 11.64 12.87
C GLU A 31 -19.94 13.17 12.87
N GLN A 32 -18.94 13.73 13.56
CA GLN A 32 -18.65 15.17 13.53
C GLN A 32 -18.04 15.64 12.20
N ASN A 33 -17.49 14.74 11.41
CA ASN A 33 -16.84 15.02 10.13
C ASN A 33 -17.40 14.12 9.00
N PRO A 34 -18.68 14.27 8.60
CA PRO A 34 -19.36 13.32 7.70
C PRO A 34 -18.68 13.14 6.34
N HIS A 35 -17.93 14.14 5.88
CA HIS A 35 -17.16 14.08 4.63
C HIS A 35 -16.08 12.98 4.63
N LEU A 36 -15.69 12.45 5.79
CA LEU A 36 -14.74 11.34 5.93
C LEU A 36 -15.41 9.96 5.79
N LYS A 37 -16.73 9.85 5.98
CA LYS A 37 -17.48 8.57 5.93
C LYS A 37 -17.22 7.75 4.66
N PRO A 38 -17.19 8.33 3.44
CA PRO A 38 -16.99 7.56 2.21
C PRO A 38 -15.62 6.89 2.11
N GLN A 39 -14.63 7.34 2.88
CA GLN A 39 -13.30 6.74 2.93
C GLN A 39 -13.03 6.00 4.25
N ALA A 40 -13.94 6.01 5.21
CA ALA A 40 -13.71 5.37 6.51
C ALA A 40 -13.65 3.84 6.34
N VAL A 41 -12.53 3.26 6.79
CA VAL A 41 -12.36 1.81 6.90
C VAL A 41 -12.44 1.49 8.38
N GLU A 42 -13.38 0.64 8.74
CA GLU A 42 -13.61 0.20 10.11
C GLU A 42 -12.69 -0.97 10.45
N ILE A 43 -12.09 -0.92 11.64
CA ILE A 43 -11.45 -2.08 12.26
C ILE A 43 -12.55 -2.86 12.97
N VAL A 44 -13.05 -3.92 12.33
CA VAL A 44 -14.15 -4.74 12.87
C VAL A 44 -13.70 -5.45 14.15
N GLY A 45 -12.45 -5.88 14.17
CA GLY A 45 -11.81 -6.44 15.33
C GLY A 45 -10.30 -6.52 15.14
N ILE A 46 -9.59 -6.52 16.26
CA ILE A 46 -8.15 -6.72 16.34
C ILE A 46 -7.87 -7.58 17.58
N GLU A 47 -6.99 -8.56 17.43
CA GLU A 47 -6.52 -9.41 18.52
C GLU A 47 -4.99 -9.46 18.50
N LEU A 48 -4.41 -9.37 19.69
CA LEU A 48 -2.98 -9.49 19.91
C LEU A 48 -2.72 -10.71 20.79
N GLY A 49 -1.71 -11.49 20.42
CA GLY A 49 -1.27 -12.66 21.17
C GLY A 49 0.23 -12.65 21.37
N THR A 50 0.68 -13.39 22.37
CA THR A 50 2.09 -13.68 22.62
C THR A 50 2.31 -15.19 22.62
N ASP A 51 3.57 -15.62 22.71
CA ASP A 51 3.94 -17.04 22.69
C ASP A 51 3.07 -17.92 23.61
N GLU A 52 2.65 -19.06 23.07
CA GLU A 52 2.00 -20.13 23.82
C GLU A 52 3.06 -21.06 24.45
N PRO A 53 2.73 -21.79 25.53
CA PRO A 53 3.67 -22.75 26.13
C PRO A 53 4.26 -23.78 25.15
N SER A 54 3.53 -24.10 24.07
CA SER A 54 3.98 -25.03 23.02
C SER A 54 5.27 -24.60 22.32
N VAL A 55 5.59 -23.30 22.31
CA VAL A 55 6.86 -22.76 21.77
C VAL A 55 8.08 -23.35 22.47
N PHE A 56 7.99 -23.58 23.79
CA PHE A 56 9.11 -24.05 24.62
C PHE A 56 8.96 -25.50 25.06
N ALA A 57 7.72 -26.01 25.10
CA ALA A 57 7.42 -27.35 25.58
C ALA A 57 7.41 -28.41 24.46
N GLU A 58 7.14 -28.01 23.21
CA GLU A 58 7.08 -28.93 22.08
C GLU A 58 8.32 -28.73 21.19
N ASN A 59 8.99 -29.84 20.83
CA ASN A 59 10.13 -29.81 19.92
C ASN A 59 9.68 -29.62 18.45
N SER A 60 9.06 -28.47 18.14
CA SER A 60 8.45 -28.18 16.84
C SER A 60 8.77 -26.76 16.36
N ASN A 61 9.45 -26.69 15.21
CA ASN A 61 9.78 -25.40 14.57
C ASN A 61 8.53 -24.63 14.13
N ILE A 62 7.45 -25.32 13.73
CA ILE A 62 6.18 -24.68 13.35
C ILE A 62 5.56 -23.94 14.54
N LYS A 63 5.63 -24.55 15.73
CA LYS A 63 5.14 -23.92 16.97
C LYS A 63 6.05 -22.77 17.38
N MET A 64 7.37 -22.96 17.29
CA MET A 64 8.37 -21.95 17.60
C MET A 64 8.21 -20.65 16.78
N VAL A 65 7.77 -20.75 15.52
CA VAL A 65 7.50 -19.56 14.69
C VAL A 65 6.09 -18.97 14.87
N GLY A 66 5.31 -19.47 15.83
CA GLY A 66 4.08 -18.83 16.30
C GLY A 66 2.77 -19.41 15.76
N PHE A 67 2.74 -20.64 15.22
CA PHE A 67 1.51 -21.25 14.69
C PHE A 67 0.34 -21.24 15.69
N ASP A 68 0.57 -21.69 16.93
CA ASP A 68 -0.50 -21.78 17.94
C ASP A 68 -0.96 -20.40 18.43
N LEU A 69 -0.03 -19.45 18.52
CA LEU A 69 -0.34 -18.05 18.82
C LEU A 69 -1.33 -17.53 17.78
N ILE A 70 -0.99 -17.65 16.49
CA ILE A 70 -1.80 -17.14 15.38
C ILE A 70 -3.15 -17.86 15.31
N LYS A 71 -3.17 -19.17 15.48
CA LYS A 71 -4.41 -19.94 15.54
C LYS A 71 -5.33 -19.43 16.65
N LYS A 72 -4.81 -19.29 17.86
CA LYS A 72 -5.57 -18.81 19.03
C LYS A 72 -6.16 -17.42 18.81
N ILE A 73 -5.38 -16.47 18.30
CA ILE A 73 -5.88 -15.09 18.10
C ILE A 73 -6.83 -14.98 16.91
N SER A 74 -6.66 -15.82 15.89
CA SER A 74 -7.57 -15.89 14.74
C SER A 74 -8.93 -16.44 15.16
N GLU A 75 -8.97 -17.55 15.89
CA GLU A 75 -10.22 -18.13 16.44
C GLU A 75 -10.96 -17.12 17.34
N ARG A 76 -10.23 -16.39 18.21
CA ARG A 76 -10.81 -15.32 19.02
C ARG A 76 -11.38 -14.20 18.17
N LEU A 77 -10.65 -13.76 17.14
CA LEU A 77 -11.08 -12.68 16.26
C LEU A 77 -12.36 -13.08 15.50
N TYR A 78 -12.42 -14.29 14.94
CA TYR A 78 -13.62 -14.79 14.26
C TYR A 78 -14.80 -14.90 15.23
N SER A 79 -14.59 -15.46 16.43
CA SER A 79 -15.64 -15.55 17.45
C SER A 79 -16.16 -14.18 17.90
N LYS A 80 -15.28 -13.17 18.03
CA LYS A 80 -15.63 -11.81 18.48
C LYS A 80 -16.35 -11.00 17.40
N THR A 81 -15.94 -11.16 16.15
CA THR A 81 -16.49 -10.40 15.02
C THR A 81 -17.66 -11.09 14.34
N GLY A 82 -17.82 -12.40 14.54
CA GLY A 82 -18.80 -13.22 13.82
C GLY A 82 -18.47 -13.41 12.33
N VAL A 83 -17.26 -13.03 11.90
CA VAL A 83 -16.81 -13.16 10.51
C VAL A 83 -16.15 -14.52 10.32
N ASP A 84 -16.66 -15.29 9.37
CA ASP A 84 -16.07 -16.57 8.98
C ASP A 84 -14.90 -16.37 8.00
N PRO A 85 -13.81 -17.17 8.07
CA PRO A 85 -12.67 -17.06 7.16
C PRO A 85 -13.04 -17.13 5.67
N SER A 86 -14.12 -17.83 5.32
CA SER A 86 -14.62 -17.92 3.94
C SER A 86 -15.27 -16.63 3.43
N GLN A 87 -15.61 -15.70 4.32
CA GLN A 87 -16.17 -14.39 3.98
C GLN A 87 -15.10 -13.33 3.70
N ILE A 88 -13.82 -13.68 3.80
CA ILE A 88 -12.69 -12.77 3.57
C ILE A 88 -12.24 -12.89 2.12
N GLN A 89 -12.07 -11.76 1.42
CA GLN A 89 -11.65 -11.78 0.02
C GLN A 89 -10.17 -11.45 -0.17
N VAL A 90 -9.62 -10.62 0.72
CA VAL A 90 -8.25 -10.12 0.60
C VAL A 90 -7.50 -10.26 1.91
N ILE A 91 -6.29 -10.79 1.84
CA ILE A 91 -5.46 -11.06 3.01
C ILE A 91 -4.08 -10.43 2.78
N GLU A 92 -3.56 -9.72 3.77
CA GLU A 92 -2.14 -9.38 3.86
C GLU A 92 -1.57 -10.10 5.08
N LEU A 93 -0.71 -11.08 4.84
CA LEU A 93 -0.09 -11.90 5.87
C LEU A 93 1.43 -11.66 5.95
N HIS A 94 2.10 -12.39 6.83
CA HIS A 94 3.49 -12.15 7.18
C HIS A 94 4.39 -13.20 6.50
N ASP A 95 4.57 -13.07 5.20
CA ASP A 95 5.38 -13.94 4.34
C ASP A 95 6.87 -13.56 4.42
N CYS A 96 7.47 -13.55 5.60
CA CYS A 96 8.93 -13.29 5.71
C CYS A 96 9.75 -14.34 4.93
N PHE A 97 9.20 -15.56 4.83
CA PHE A 97 9.64 -16.65 3.97
C PHE A 97 8.41 -17.39 3.40
N ALA A 98 8.56 -18.01 2.22
CA ALA A 98 7.46 -18.75 1.59
C ALA A 98 6.85 -19.88 2.48
N PRO A 99 7.64 -20.66 3.25
CA PRO A 99 7.07 -21.65 4.17
C PRO A 99 6.23 -21.03 5.30
N ASN A 100 6.55 -19.81 5.73
CA ASN A 100 5.78 -19.13 6.77
C ASN A 100 4.38 -18.75 6.27
N GLU A 101 4.27 -18.31 5.01
CA GLU A 101 2.97 -18.11 4.35
C GLU A 101 2.15 -19.40 4.32
N LEU A 102 2.77 -20.51 3.90
CA LEU A 102 2.08 -21.80 3.75
C LEU A 102 1.48 -22.30 5.06
N ILE A 103 2.25 -22.32 6.17
CA ILE A 103 1.72 -22.73 7.47
C ILE A 103 0.69 -21.74 8.04
N THR A 104 0.79 -20.46 7.65
CA THR A 104 -0.15 -19.41 8.10
C THR A 104 -1.55 -19.63 7.53
N TYR A 105 -1.70 -20.25 6.36
CA TYR A 105 -3.03 -20.58 5.82
C TYR A 105 -3.84 -21.48 6.78
N GLU A 106 -3.17 -22.45 7.39
CA GLU A 106 -3.79 -23.39 8.34
C GLU A 106 -4.02 -22.71 9.69
N ALA A 107 -3.06 -21.90 10.15
CA ALA A 107 -3.19 -21.14 11.40
C ALA A 107 -4.32 -20.10 11.34
N LEU A 108 -4.54 -19.47 10.19
CA LEU A 108 -5.67 -18.56 9.96
C LEU A 108 -7.00 -19.30 9.75
N GLY A 109 -7.00 -20.63 9.69
CA GLY A 109 -8.20 -21.44 9.48
C GLY A 109 -8.75 -21.41 8.05
N LEU A 110 -7.92 -21.08 7.05
CA LEU A 110 -8.34 -21.09 5.64
C LEU A 110 -8.53 -22.52 5.12
N CYS A 111 -7.76 -23.46 5.67
CA CYS A 111 -7.89 -24.89 5.41
C CYS A 111 -7.55 -25.72 6.65
N PRO A 112 -7.91 -27.02 6.68
CA PRO A 112 -7.45 -27.94 7.70
C PRO A 112 -5.91 -28.07 7.74
N ILE A 113 -5.38 -28.53 8.87
CA ILE A 113 -3.95 -28.79 9.03
C ILE A 113 -3.47 -29.84 8.01
N GLY A 114 -2.33 -29.58 7.37
CA GLY A 114 -1.74 -30.42 6.31
C GLY A 114 -2.37 -30.24 4.93
N LYS A 115 -3.18 -29.20 4.72
CA LYS A 115 -3.90 -28.94 3.47
C LYS A 115 -3.52 -27.63 2.77
N ALA A 116 -2.58 -26.86 3.33
CA ALA A 116 -2.14 -25.60 2.72
C ALA A 116 -1.59 -25.74 1.30
N GLY A 117 -0.89 -26.85 0.98
CA GLY A 117 -0.40 -27.12 -0.37
C GLY A 117 -1.52 -27.17 -1.41
N GLU A 118 -2.70 -27.70 -1.05
CA GLU A 118 -3.83 -27.76 -1.96
C GLU A 118 -4.40 -26.37 -2.30
N ILE A 119 -4.30 -25.39 -1.40
CA ILE A 119 -4.68 -24.00 -1.70
C ILE A 119 -3.81 -23.45 -2.83
N VAL A 120 -2.49 -23.69 -2.75
CA VAL A 120 -1.54 -23.22 -3.76
C VAL A 120 -1.77 -23.93 -5.09
N ASP A 121 -1.88 -25.26 -5.08
CA ASP A 121 -2.06 -26.07 -6.29
C ASP A 121 -3.36 -25.72 -7.05
N LYS A 122 -4.42 -25.35 -6.32
CA LYS A 122 -5.71 -24.91 -6.90
C LYS A 122 -5.69 -23.45 -7.35
N GLY A 123 -4.69 -22.67 -6.96
CA GLY A 123 -4.67 -21.23 -7.17
C GLY A 123 -5.68 -20.48 -6.29
N ASP A 124 -6.08 -21.05 -5.15
CA ASP A 124 -7.05 -20.45 -4.23
C ASP A 124 -6.50 -19.25 -3.45
N ASN A 125 -5.19 -18.97 -3.53
CA ASN A 125 -4.51 -17.84 -2.90
C ASN A 125 -4.25 -16.65 -3.83
N THR A 126 -4.77 -16.65 -5.07
CA THR A 126 -4.52 -15.59 -6.06
C THR A 126 -5.79 -15.06 -6.73
N TYR A 127 -5.64 -14.12 -7.66
CA TYR A 127 -6.74 -13.55 -8.44
C TYR A 127 -7.51 -14.64 -9.19
N GLY A 128 -8.83 -14.68 -8.99
CA GLY A 128 -9.71 -15.72 -9.52
C GLY A 128 -9.90 -16.92 -8.59
N GLY A 129 -9.07 -17.05 -7.56
CA GLY A 129 -9.21 -18.03 -6.48
C GLY A 129 -10.15 -17.57 -5.36
N LYS A 130 -10.20 -18.37 -4.29
CA LYS A 130 -11.05 -18.10 -3.13
C LYS A 130 -10.61 -16.88 -2.30
N TRP A 131 -9.30 -16.71 -2.11
CA TRP A 131 -8.70 -15.57 -1.41
C TRP A 131 -7.63 -14.94 -2.30
N VAL A 132 -7.55 -13.62 -2.33
CA VAL A 132 -6.37 -12.95 -2.87
C VAL A 132 -5.42 -12.63 -1.72
N ILE A 133 -4.36 -13.41 -1.61
CA ILE A 133 -3.37 -13.29 -0.53
C ILE A 133 -2.19 -12.47 -1.03
N ASN A 134 -1.76 -11.51 -0.20
CA ASN A 134 -0.65 -10.61 -0.44
C ASN A 134 -0.71 -9.90 -1.81
N PRO A 135 -1.83 -9.25 -2.19
CA PRO A 135 -1.93 -8.56 -3.49
C PRO A 135 -0.86 -7.48 -3.68
N SER A 136 -0.27 -6.96 -2.60
CA SER A 136 0.84 -6.02 -2.68
C SER A 136 2.19 -6.64 -3.08
N GLY A 137 2.26 -7.96 -3.22
CA GLY A 137 3.47 -8.75 -3.44
C GLY A 137 4.08 -9.32 -2.16
N GLY A 138 3.47 -9.07 -0.99
CA GLY A 138 3.93 -9.60 0.29
C GLY A 138 5.31 -9.06 0.72
N LEU A 139 5.79 -9.49 1.87
CA LEU A 139 7.15 -9.18 2.35
C LEU A 139 8.21 -9.72 1.38
N ILE A 140 7.95 -10.87 0.73
CA ILE A 140 8.88 -11.47 -0.24
C ILE A 140 9.24 -10.49 -1.36
N SER A 141 8.25 -9.76 -1.90
CA SER A 141 8.50 -8.80 -3.00
C SER A 141 8.69 -7.36 -2.54
N LYS A 142 7.91 -6.90 -1.55
CA LYS A 142 7.98 -5.50 -1.06
C LYS A 142 9.22 -5.22 -0.24
N GLY A 143 9.78 -6.27 0.38
CA GLY A 143 10.76 -6.16 1.45
C GLY A 143 10.15 -5.91 2.82
N HIS A 144 10.99 -5.99 3.84
CA HIS A 144 10.56 -6.03 5.24
C HIS A 144 11.23 -4.97 6.13
N PRO A 145 10.83 -3.69 6.05
CA PRO A 145 11.15 -2.72 7.09
C PRO A 145 10.33 -3.08 8.34
N ILE A 146 11.01 -3.63 9.35
CA ILE A 146 10.39 -4.31 10.51
C ILE A 146 9.26 -3.49 11.14
N GLY A 147 9.53 -2.24 11.52
CA GLY A 147 8.55 -1.35 12.16
C GLY A 147 7.44 -0.83 11.24
N ALA A 148 7.63 -0.86 9.92
CA ALA A 148 6.66 -0.33 8.96
C ALA A 148 5.69 -1.40 8.43
N THR A 149 6.08 -2.67 8.47
CA THR A 149 5.38 -3.76 7.76
C THR A 149 3.93 -3.90 8.18
N GLY A 150 3.64 -3.95 9.50
CA GLY A 150 2.27 -4.07 9.99
C GLY A 150 1.38 -2.91 9.53
N ILE A 151 1.91 -1.69 9.49
CA ILE A 151 1.15 -0.53 9.02
C ILE A 151 1.03 -0.52 7.49
N ALA A 152 2.03 -1.01 6.76
CA ALA A 152 1.98 -1.14 5.30
C ALA A 152 0.91 -2.14 4.86
N GLN A 153 0.73 -3.24 5.59
CA GLN A 153 -0.38 -4.19 5.38
C GLN A 153 -1.73 -3.48 5.55
N ALA A 154 -1.94 -2.75 6.66
CA ALA A 154 -3.16 -1.99 6.90
C ALA A 154 -3.45 -0.96 5.78
N VAL A 155 -2.41 -0.29 5.26
CA VAL A 155 -2.53 0.65 4.13
C VAL A 155 -3.01 -0.04 2.87
N GLU A 156 -2.43 -1.19 2.49
CA GLU A 156 -2.88 -1.95 1.32
C GLU A 156 -4.34 -2.39 1.48
N LEU A 157 -4.70 -3.00 2.61
CA LEU A 157 -6.07 -3.48 2.86
C LEU A 157 -7.09 -2.32 2.84
N CYS A 158 -6.75 -1.17 3.43
CA CYS A 158 -7.58 0.03 3.34
C CYS A 158 -7.75 0.50 1.89
N ASN A 159 -6.69 0.45 1.09
CA ASN A 159 -6.76 0.83 -0.32
C ASN A 159 -7.58 -0.16 -1.14
N GLN A 160 -7.48 -1.46 -0.86
CA GLN A 160 -8.29 -2.50 -1.50
C GLN A 160 -9.77 -2.28 -1.23
N LEU A 161 -10.16 -2.08 0.03
CA LEU A 161 -11.55 -1.80 0.44
C LEU A 161 -12.07 -0.49 -0.15
N ARG A 162 -11.22 0.53 -0.28
CA ARG A 162 -11.56 1.82 -0.94
C ARG A 162 -11.53 1.77 -2.47
N LYS A 163 -11.21 0.62 -3.06
CA LYS A 163 -11.05 0.42 -4.50
C LYS A 163 -9.98 1.32 -5.15
N ARG A 164 -8.80 1.43 -4.51
CA ARG A 164 -7.68 2.33 -4.90
C ARG A 164 -6.40 1.58 -5.32
N CYS A 165 -6.48 0.27 -5.59
CA CYS A 165 -5.29 -0.54 -5.87
C CYS A 165 -4.97 -0.73 -7.36
N GLY A 166 -5.71 -0.10 -8.27
CA GLY A 166 -5.43 -0.15 -9.72
C GLY A 166 -5.41 -1.59 -10.24
N ALA A 167 -4.31 -1.98 -10.91
CA ALA A 167 -4.15 -3.34 -11.42
C ALA A 167 -4.14 -4.43 -10.33
N ARG A 168 -3.83 -4.07 -9.07
CA ARG A 168 -3.85 -5.02 -7.94
C ARG A 168 -5.23 -5.15 -7.29
N GLN A 169 -6.24 -4.44 -7.79
CA GLN A 169 -7.54 -4.36 -7.16
C GLN A 169 -8.22 -5.73 -7.09
N VAL A 170 -8.56 -6.15 -5.88
CA VAL A 170 -9.40 -7.34 -5.63
C VAL A 170 -10.86 -6.97 -5.89
N THR A 171 -11.54 -7.77 -6.69
CA THR A 171 -12.96 -7.58 -7.01
C THR A 171 -13.82 -7.94 -5.80
N ASN A 172 -14.89 -7.17 -5.56
CA ASN A 172 -15.88 -7.44 -4.51
C ASN A 172 -15.32 -7.65 -3.10
N ALA A 173 -14.18 -7.01 -2.75
CA ALA A 173 -13.65 -7.07 -1.40
C ALA A 173 -14.60 -6.39 -0.40
N VAL A 174 -15.13 -7.17 0.54
CA VAL A 174 -16.00 -6.71 1.63
C VAL A 174 -15.24 -6.78 2.95
N TYR A 175 -14.62 -7.92 3.23
CA TYR A 175 -13.76 -8.13 4.38
C TYR A 175 -12.31 -8.34 3.95
N ALA A 176 -11.42 -7.69 4.69
CA ALA A 176 -9.98 -7.78 4.53
C ALA A 176 -9.34 -8.24 5.84
N LEU A 177 -8.37 -9.15 5.78
CA LEU A 177 -7.67 -9.66 6.96
C LEU A 177 -6.19 -9.30 6.93
N GLN A 178 -5.70 -8.82 8.06
CA GLN A 178 -4.30 -8.62 8.32
C GLN A 178 -3.77 -9.70 9.25
N HIS A 179 -2.57 -10.19 8.96
CA HIS A 179 -1.77 -11.01 9.84
C HIS A 179 -0.34 -10.50 9.91
N ASN A 180 0.15 -10.20 11.12
CA ASN A 180 1.51 -9.74 11.36
C ASN A 180 2.11 -10.44 12.59
N ILE A 181 3.35 -10.89 12.51
CA ILE A 181 4.02 -11.59 13.62
C ILE A 181 5.50 -11.23 13.69
N GLY A 182 6.07 -11.23 14.89
CA GLY A 182 7.51 -11.23 15.13
C GLY A 182 7.92 -12.39 16.04
N ILE A 183 8.95 -13.13 15.65
CA ILE A 183 9.48 -14.27 16.42
C ILE A 183 10.09 -13.77 17.74
N GLY A 184 9.87 -14.54 18.81
CA GLY A 184 10.28 -14.23 20.18
C GLY A 184 9.27 -13.40 20.97
N GLY A 185 8.06 -13.19 20.44
CA GLY A 185 7.12 -12.30 21.11
C GLY A 185 5.67 -12.41 20.64
N ALA A 186 5.29 -11.59 19.65
CA ALA A 186 3.91 -11.15 19.50
C ALA A 186 3.38 -11.27 18.07
N GLY A 187 2.10 -11.63 17.96
CA GLY A 187 1.33 -11.64 16.73
C GLY A 187 0.06 -10.80 16.85
N VAL A 188 -0.37 -10.24 15.71
CA VAL A 188 -1.58 -9.43 15.58
C VAL A 188 -2.37 -9.91 14.37
N VAL A 189 -3.67 -10.10 14.56
CA VAL A 189 -4.64 -10.29 13.48
C VAL A 189 -5.74 -9.24 13.57
N ALA A 190 -6.19 -8.75 12.42
CA ALA A 190 -7.27 -7.75 12.36
C ALA A 190 -8.14 -7.95 11.13
N ILE A 191 -9.44 -7.66 11.26
CA ILE A 191 -10.40 -7.66 10.16
C ILE A 191 -10.88 -6.23 9.91
N TYR A 192 -10.93 -5.86 8.63
CA TYR A 192 -11.34 -4.54 8.17
C TYR A 192 -12.52 -4.65 7.21
N LYS A 193 -13.37 -3.62 7.20
CA LYS A 193 -14.42 -3.42 6.18
C LYS A 193 -14.61 -1.93 5.92
N LEU A 194 -15.31 -1.56 4.83
CA LEU A 194 -15.79 -0.18 4.71
C LEU A 194 -16.82 0.10 5.81
N GLY A 195 -16.64 1.19 6.56
CA GLY A 195 -17.57 1.56 7.63
C GLY A 195 -18.93 2.05 7.10
N PHE A 196 -18.94 2.68 5.92
CA PHE A 196 -20.14 3.22 5.28
C PHE A 196 -20.20 2.88 3.79
N PRO A 197 -20.41 1.60 3.43
CA PRO A 197 -20.30 1.13 2.04
C PRO A 197 -21.26 1.84 1.08
N GLU A 198 -22.47 2.17 1.53
CA GLU A 198 -23.49 2.87 0.75
C GLU A 198 -23.03 4.27 0.28
N LEU A 199 -22.23 4.95 1.09
CA LEU A 199 -21.71 6.28 0.78
C LEU A 199 -20.50 6.25 -0.15
N ALA A 200 -19.74 5.15 -0.13
CA ALA A 200 -18.60 4.95 -1.02
C ALA A 200 -19.05 4.76 -2.48
N ASN A 201 -20.17 4.07 -2.72
CA ASN A 201 -20.71 3.83 -4.06
C ASN A 201 -21.40 5.07 -4.65
N LYS A 202 -22.15 5.85 -3.85
CA LYS A 202 -22.77 7.12 -4.30
C LYS A 202 -21.74 8.14 -4.80
N ASN A 203 -20.61 8.26 -4.10
CA ASN A 203 -19.52 9.13 -4.55
C ASN A 203 -18.90 8.68 -5.87
N LYS A 204 -18.97 7.39 -6.24
CA LYS A 204 -18.53 6.90 -7.56
C LYS A 204 -19.55 7.20 -8.65
N GLU A 205 -20.84 7.14 -8.36
CA GLU A 205 -21.89 7.50 -9.33
C GLU A 205 -21.94 9.01 -9.57
N GLU A 206 -21.77 9.83 -8.52
CA GLU A 206 -21.72 11.29 -8.64
C GLU A 206 -20.36 11.82 -9.15
N ASN A 207 -19.25 11.15 -8.83
CA ASN A 207 -17.90 11.52 -9.29
C ASN A 207 -17.30 10.48 -10.26
N GLY A 208 -18.11 9.93 -11.17
CA GLY A 208 -17.77 8.91 -12.17
C GLY A 208 -16.28 8.80 -12.52
N GLU A 209 -15.83 7.56 -12.77
CA GLU A 209 -14.50 7.13 -13.28
C GLU A 209 -13.85 8.10 -14.31
N MET A 210 -14.64 8.97 -14.92
CA MET A 210 -14.32 10.19 -15.63
C MET A 210 -13.38 11.23 -14.95
N SER A 211 -13.10 11.19 -13.64
CA SER A 211 -12.36 12.29 -12.96
C SER A 211 -10.83 12.19 -12.94
N SER A 212 -10.24 11.00 -12.79
CA SER A 212 -8.78 10.83 -12.63
C SER A 212 -8.07 10.37 -13.91
N GLU A 213 -8.60 9.36 -14.61
CA GLU A 213 -8.03 8.90 -15.89
C GLU A 213 -8.15 9.93 -17.01
N PHE A 214 -9.26 10.68 -17.04
CA PHE A 214 -9.48 11.75 -18.04
C PHE A 214 -8.53 12.95 -17.80
N LYS A 215 -8.16 13.24 -16.53
CA LYS A 215 -7.26 14.34 -16.18
C LYS A 215 -5.78 14.02 -16.43
N ILE A 216 -5.35 12.77 -16.23
CA ILE A 216 -3.98 12.34 -16.58
C ILE A 216 -3.81 12.31 -18.11
N LYS A 217 -4.82 11.83 -18.85
CA LYS A 217 -4.85 11.90 -20.33
C LYS A 217 -4.84 13.35 -20.87
N GLN A 218 -5.40 14.33 -20.14
CA GLN A 218 -5.37 15.74 -20.57
C GLN A 218 -3.98 16.37 -20.57
N VAL A 219 -3.05 15.89 -19.71
CA VAL A 219 -1.69 16.42 -19.66
C VAL A 219 -0.79 15.71 -20.67
N GLY A 220 -0.83 14.37 -20.75
CA GLY A 220 -0.22 13.59 -21.84
C GLY A 220 1.22 13.98 -22.21
N SER A 221 2.02 14.40 -21.22
CA SER A 221 3.34 15.01 -21.41
C SER A 221 4.34 14.40 -20.45
N CYS A 222 5.60 14.31 -20.88
CA CYS A 222 6.72 13.93 -20.00
C CYS A 222 7.46 15.17 -19.48
N PHE A 223 7.63 15.26 -18.16
CA PHE A 223 8.30 16.35 -17.46
C PHE A 223 9.62 15.86 -16.84
N LYS A 224 10.68 16.64 -17.00
CA LYS A 224 11.95 16.47 -16.29
C LYS A 224 12.09 17.53 -15.21
N PHE A 225 12.35 17.13 -13.97
CA PHE A 225 12.65 18.02 -12.86
C PHE A 225 14.13 17.93 -12.52
N ILE A 226 14.82 19.07 -12.56
CA ILE A 226 16.21 19.21 -12.13
C ILE A 226 16.18 20.01 -10.83
N ILE A 227 16.45 19.32 -9.73
CA ILE A 227 16.39 19.88 -8.38
C ILE A 227 17.82 20.08 -7.88
N SER A 228 18.17 21.32 -7.52
CA SER A 228 19.41 21.66 -6.81
C SER A 228 19.13 21.84 -5.33
N SER A 229 20.12 21.53 -4.48
CA SER A 229 20.07 21.86 -3.05
C SER A 229 21.12 22.94 -2.77
N PRO A 230 20.86 23.93 -1.91
CA PRO A 230 21.84 24.97 -1.57
C PRO A 230 23.10 24.40 -0.89
N ASN A 231 22.96 23.26 -0.21
CA ASN A 231 24.00 22.63 0.60
C ASN A 231 24.77 21.51 -0.13
N SER A 232 24.52 21.30 -1.43
CA SER A 232 25.20 20.28 -2.22
C SER A 232 25.37 20.72 -3.67
N SER A 233 26.57 20.55 -4.22
CA SER A 233 26.83 20.77 -5.66
C SER A 233 26.17 19.74 -6.58
N LYS A 234 25.54 18.68 -6.02
CA LYS A 234 24.87 17.63 -6.78
C LYS A 234 23.44 18.02 -7.14
N LYS A 235 23.13 18.02 -8.43
CA LYS A 235 21.76 18.15 -8.95
C LYS A 235 21.13 16.76 -9.08
N ARG A 236 19.87 16.60 -8.67
CA ARG A 236 19.11 15.37 -8.90
C ARG A 236 18.10 15.59 -10.02
N GLU A 237 18.00 14.60 -10.90
CA GLU A 237 17.11 14.63 -12.05
C GLU A 237 16.01 13.58 -11.90
N TRP A 238 14.77 14.03 -12.01
CA TRP A 238 13.58 13.19 -11.93
C TRP A 238 12.78 13.30 -13.21
N ILE A 239 12.20 12.18 -13.65
CA ILE A 239 11.27 12.12 -14.77
C ILE A 239 9.89 11.81 -14.21
N VAL A 240 8.90 12.60 -14.63
CA VAL A 240 7.48 12.38 -14.43
C VAL A 240 6.86 12.17 -15.80
N ASP A 241 6.65 10.90 -16.17
CA ASP A 241 6.11 10.50 -17.45
C ASP A 241 4.62 10.17 -17.31
N LEU A 242 3.79 11.08 -17.79
CA LEU A 242 2.32 10.95 -17.79
C LEU A 242 1.78 10.42 -19.13
N LYS A 243 2.66 9.99 -20.05
CA LYS A 243 2.26 9.38 -21.33
C LYS A 243 2.03 7.88 -21.20
N CYS A 244 2.65 7.22 -20.22
CA CYS A 244 2.43 5.82 -19.95
C CYS A 244 1.26 5.59 -18.98
N SER A 245 0.59 4.45 -19.11
CA SER A 245 -0.38 3.96 -18.14
C SER A 245 0.14 2.62 -17.59
N PRO A 246 0.48 2.53 -16.28
CA PRO A 246 0.39 3.58 -15.26
C PRO A 246 1.45 4.69 -15.44
N PRO A 247 1.22 5.92 -14.92
CA PRO A 247 2.19 7.01 -14.98
C PRO A 247 3.47 6.65 -14.21
N PHE A 248 4.62 7.09 -14.70
CA PHE A 248 5.92 6.77 -14.12
C PHE A 248 6.56 7.99 -13.45
N VAL A 249 7.11 7.80 -12.25
CA VAL A 249 7.95 8.79 -11.56
C VAL A 249 9.23 8.10 -11.10
N GLY A 250 10.40 8.62 -11.49
CA GLY A 250 11.68 8.03 -11.12
C GLY A 250 12.89 8.89 -11.47
N LEU A 251 14.09 8.43 -11.13
CA LEU A 251 15.34 9.10 -11.50
C LEU A 251 15.57 9.00 -13.02
N SER A 252 16.12 10.04 -13.64
CA SER A 252 16.32 10.10 -15.10
C SER A 252 17.19 8.96 -15.64
N ASN A 253 18.07 8.42 -14.79
CA ASN A 253 19.02 7.35 -15.12
C ASN A 253 18.34 5.96 -15.29
N ASN A 254 17.09 5.79 -14.85
CA ASN A 254 16.42 4.48 -14.77
C ASN A 254 15.51 4.17 -15.98
N LYS A 255 15.45 5.03 -17.00
CA LYS A 255 14.57 4.81 -18.18
C LYS A 255 15.26 5.32 -19.45
N GLU A 256 15.99 4.43 -20.13
CA GLU A 256 16.90 4.74 -21.26
C GLU A 256 16.26 5.34 -22.54
N ASN A 257 14.96 5.63 -22.59
CA ASN A 257 14.35 6.15 -23.83
C ASN A 257 13.20 7.15 -23.66
N THR A 258 13.09 7.84 -22.51
CA THR A 258 12.02 8.84 -22.33
C THR A 258 12.54 10.25 -22.61
N LYS A 259 12.19 10.81 -23.79
CA LYS A 259 12.51 12.21 -24.14
C LYS A 259 11.56 13.17 -23.39
N PRO A 260 12.05 14.02 -22.47
CA PRO A 260 11.21 14.97 -21.77
C PRO A 260 10.79 16.11 -22.70
N GLU A 261 9.52 16.51 -22.61
CA GLU A 261 8.94 17.59 -23.43
C GLU A 261 9.01 18.95 -22.71
N VAL A 262 9.11 18.92 -21.39
CA VAL A 262 9.27 20.08 -20.52
C VAL A 262 10.32 19.76 -19.46
N THR A 263 11.25 20.68 -19.25
CA THR A 263 12.25 20.61 -18.18
C THR A 263 12.05 21.78 -17.21
N LEU A 264 11.89 21.46 -15.92
CA LEU A 264 11.76 22.40 -14.82
C LEU A 264 13.03 22.35 -13.99
N THR A 265 13.66 23.50 -13.75
CA THR A 265 14.84 23.60 -12.91
C THR A 265 14.56 24.55 -11.77
N LEU A 266 14.68 24.06 -10.54
CA LEU A 266 14.39 24.82 -9.33
C LEU A 266 15.16 24.27 -8.13
N ASP A 267 15.24 25.09 -7.10
CA ASP A 267 15.81 24.74 -5.81
C ASP A 267 14.83 23.91 -4.96
N ASP A 268 15.35 23.02 -4.11
CA ASP A 268 14.56 22.15 -3.23
C ASP A 268 13.64 22.94 -2.28
N GLN A 269 14.09 24.08 -1.75
CA GLN A 269 13.28 24.93 -0.88
C GLN A 269 12.13 25.57 -1.66
N ILE A 270 12.37 25.94 -2.91
CA ILE A 270 11.35 26.51 -3.79
C ILE A 270 10.33 25.45 -4.18
N LEU A 271 10.75 24.23 -4.49
CA LEU A 271 9.85 23.11 -4.73
C LEU A 271 8.96 22.85 -3.51
N MET A 272 9.56 22.82 -2.31
CA MET A 272 8.82 22.64 -1.06
C MET A 272 7.86 23.78 -0.77
N ASN A 273 8.23 25.02 -1.07
CA ASN A 273 7.34 26.18 -0.93
C ASN A 273 6.18 26.13 -1.92
N ILE A 274 6.41 25.66 -3.15
CA ILE A 274 5.35 25.44 -4.15
C ILE A 274 4.41 24.32 -3.67
N ALA A 275 4.96 23.18 -3.24
CA ALA A 275 4.18 22.03 -2.76
C ALA A 275 3.33 22.38 -1.52
N LYS A 276 3.87 23.19 -0.61
CA LYS A 276 3.15 23.72 0.56
C LYS A 276 2.17 24.85 0.22
N GLY A 277 2.12 25.29 -1.03
CA GLY A 277 1.28 26.39 -1.51
C GLY A 277 1.67 27.78 -0.98
N LYS A 278 2.89 27.93 -0.46
CA LYS A 278 3.43 29.21 0.03
C LYS A 278 3.81 30.16 -1.09
N ILE A 279 4.16 29.63 -2.27
CA ILE A 279 4.44 30.42 -3.47
C ILE A 279 3.74 29.77 -4.67
N LYS A 280 3.12 30.57 -5.53
CA LYS A 280 2.53 30.07 -6.77
C LYS A 280 3.64 29.77 -7.80
N PRO A 281 3.53 28.71 -8.63
CA PRO A 281 4.51 28.41 -9.67
C PRO A 281 4.80 29.59 -10.61
N ASP A 282 3.79 30.39 -10.94
CA ASP A 282 3.95 31.61 -11.76
C ASP A 282 4.83 32.66 -11.11
N GLN A 283 4.65 32.86 -9.80
CA GLN A 283 5.47 33.80 -9.04
C GLN A 283 6.91 33.30 -8.94
N ALA A 284 7.12 31.99 -8.76
CA ALA A 284 8.45 31.40 -8.77
C ALA A 284 9.15 31.55 -10.14
N PHE A 285 8.40 31.41 -11.24
CA PHE A 285 8.92 31.61 -12.59
C PHE A 285 9.27 33.09 -12.86
N LEU A 286 8.36 34.02 -12.55
CA LEU A 286 8.60 35.46 -12.71
C LEU A 286 9.76 35.97 -11.85
N GLN A 287 9.94 35.41 -10.65
CA GLN A 287 11.09 35.70 -9.76
C GLN A 287 12.40 35.02 -10.20
N ARG A 288 12.42 34.32 -11.35
CA ARG A 288 13.56 33.55 -11.86
C ARG A 288 14.07 32.43 -10.92
N LYS A 289 13.22 31.99 -9.98
CA LYS A 289 13.49 30.90 -9.03
C LYS A 289 13.06 29.52 -9.55
N LEU A 290 12.20 29.52 -10.56
CA LEU A 290 11.82 28.36 -11.37
C LEU A 290 12.19 28.67 -12.82
N LYS A 291 13.02 27.84 -13.44
CA LYS A 291 13.34 27.92 -14.86
C LYS A 291 12.57 26.82 -15.60
N ILE A 292 11.93 27.19 -16.71
CA ILE A 292 11.18 26.27 -17.58
C ILE A 292 11.84 26.27 -18.96
N SER A 293 12.08 25.08 -19.51
CA SER A 293 12.58 24.85 -20.87
C SER A 293 11.70 23.81 -21.57
N GLY A 294 11.51 23.90 -22.88
CA GLY A 294 10.64 23.00 -23.65
C GLY A 294 9.28 23.60 -24.01
N ASP A 295 8.27 22.76 -24.22
CA ASP A 295 6.94 23.19 -24.66
C ASP A 295 6.20 23.97 -23.54
N PHE A 296 6.12 25.28 -23.72
CA PHE A 296 5.52 26.18 -22.74
C PHE A 296 4.01 25.94 -22.53
N LYS A 297 3.26 25.52 -23.56
CA LYS A 297 1.83 25.20 -23.41
C LYS A 297 1.65 23.96 -22.53
N LYS A 298 2.52 22.96 -22.67
CA LYS A 298 2.54 21.76 -21.82
C LYS A 298 3.02 22.08 -20.40
N ALA A 299 3.98 22.99 -20.25
CA ALA A 299 4.41 23.47 -18.94
C ALA A 299 3.28 24.16 -18.16
N MET A 300 2.38 24.86 -18.85
CA MET A 300 1.22 25.50 -18.24
C MET A 300 0.17 24.49 -17.74
N LYS A 301 0.03 23.33 -18.38
CA LYS A 301 -0.83 22.23 -17.89
C LYS A 301 -0.33 21.62 -16.58
N LEU A 302 0.97 21.75 -16.27
CA LEU A 302 1.52 21.28 -15.00
C LEU A 302 0.94 22.04 -13.80
N LYS A 303 0.48 23.29 -13.99
CA LYS A 303 -0.20 24.06 -12.93
C LYS A 303 -1.44 23.34 -12.41
N ASP A 304 -2.13 22.62 -13.28
CA ASP A 304 -3.31 21.84 -12.89
C ASP A 304 -2.96 20.63 -12.01
N ILE A 305 -1.71 20.16 -12.06
CA ILE A 305 -1.18 19.08 -11.24
C ILE A 305 -0.57 19.63 -9.94
N LEU A 306 0.13 20.78 -10.03
CA LEU A 306 0.84 21.42 -8.91
C LEU A 306 -0.03 22.39 -8.11
N ASP A 307 -1.33 22.49 -8.38
CA ASP A 307 -2.25 23.33 -7.61
C ASP A 307 -2.33 22.83 -6.15
N PRO A 308 -1.92 23.64 -5.16
CA PRO A 308 -2.01 23.26 -3.75
C PRO A 308 -3.44 22.91 -3.30
N LYS A 309 -4.48 23.47 -3.95
CA LYS A 309 -5.87 23.10 -3.65
C LYS A 309 -6.23 21.69 -4.11
N LYS A 310 -5.49 21.15 -5.08
CA LYS A 310 -5.63 19.79 -5.63
C LYS A 310 -4.60 18.81 -5.01
N LEU A 311 -3.47 19.31 -4.50
CA LEU A 311 -2.44 18.55 -3.78
C LEU A 311 -2.68 18.44 -2.27
N LYS A 312 -3.52 19.32 -1.69
CA LYS A 312 -4.06 19.09 -0.36
C LYS A 312 -4.92 17.83 -0.43
N SER A 313 -4.47 16.75 0.22
CA SER A 313 -5.44 15.84 0.82
C SER A 313 -6.34 16.73 1.66
N ARG A 314 -7.63 16.80 1.32
CA ARG A 314 -8.60 17.33 2.27
C ARG A 314 -8.58 16.36 3.45
N ILE A 315 -7.78 16.72 4.45
CA ILE A 315 -7.79 16.14 5.79
C ILE A 315 -9.16 16.45 6.38
#